data_AF-A0A357SZX2-F1
#
_entry.id   AF-A0A357SZX2-F1
#
_cell.length_a   1.000
_cell.length_b   1.000
_cell.length_c   1.000
_cell.angle_alpha   90.00
_cell.angle_beta   90.00
_cell.angle_gamma   90.00
#
_symmetry.space_group_name_H-M   'P 1'
#
loop_
_entity.id
_entity.type
_entity.pdbx_description
1 polymer ?
#
loop_
_entity_poly.entity_id
_entity_poly.type
_entity_poly.pdbx_seq_one_letter_code
_entity_poly.pdbx_strand_id
1 'polypeptide(L)' 'MMLKVENLDVYYGNIHALHNVSFEVNEGEIVTLIGANGAGKTTVL' A
#
# COMPACT_ATOMS: atom_id res chain seq x y z
N MET A 1 -13.62 12.05 -2.38
CA MET A 1 -12.39 11.25 -2.43
C MET A 1 -11.68 11.43 -1.10
N MET A 2 -11.38 10.35 -0.37
CA MET A 2 -10.78 10.43 0.97
C MET A 2 -9.27 10.21 0.93
N LEU A 3 -8.80 9.18 0.21
CA LEU A 3 -7.38 8.83 0.10
C LEU A 3 -7.04 8.47 -1.35
N LYS A 4 -5.86 8.90 -1.79
CA LYS A 4 -5.26 8.51 -3.07
C LYS A 4 -3.76 8.33 -2.87
N VAL A 5 -3.24 7.20 -3.31
CA VAL A 5 -1.82 6.83 -3.31
C VAL A 5 -1.42 6.55 -4.74
N GLU A 6 -0.35 7.18 -5.20
CA GLU A 6 0.17 7.00 -6.55
C GLU A 6 1.66 6.69 -6.48
N ASN A 7 2.04 5.60 -7.14
CA ASN A 7 3.41 5.19 -7.40
C ASN A 7 4.27 5.10 -6.12
N LEU A 8 3.73 4.46 -5.09
CA LEU A 8 4.41 4.30 -3.81
C LEU A 8 5.50 3.22 -3.90
N ASP A 9 6.75 3.66 -3.79
CA ASP A 9 7.92 2.83 -3.55
C ASP A 9 8.41 3.03 -2.11
N VAL A 10 8.64 1.93 -1.38
CA VAL A 10 9.13 1.99 0.01
C VAL A 10 10.34 1.08 0.17
N TYR A 11 11.40 1.61 0.79
CA TYR A 11 12.66 0.90 1.00
C TYR A 11 13.02 0.81 2.48
N TYR A 12 13.45 -0.37 2.90
CA TYR A 12 14.09 -0.59 4.20
C TYR A 12 15.55 -1.02 3.96
N GLY A 13 16.45 -0.04 4.00
CA GLY A 13 17.84 -0.24 3.59
C GLY A 13 17.92 -0.70 2.13
N ASN A 14 18.51 -1.88 1.90
CA ASN A 14 18.65 -2.46 0.56
C ASN A 14 17.40 -3.22 0.09
N ILE A 15 16.36 -3.34 0.93
CA ILE A 15 15.13 -4.04 0.58
C ILE A 15 14.14 -3.05 -0.01
N HIS A 16 13.70 -3.31 -1.24
CA HIS A 16 12.56 -2.62 -1.84
C HIS A 16 11.28 -3.36 -1.39
N ALA A 17 10.57 -2.79 -0.42
CA ALA A 17 9.46 -3.45 0.27
C ALA A 17 8.10 -3.25 -0.41
N LEU A 18 7.87 -2.09 -1.04
CA LEU A 18 6.71 -1.83 -1.89
C LEU A 18 7.21 -1.34 -3.24
N HIS A 19 6.66 -1.87 -4.32
CA HIS A 19 7.05 -1.55 -5.69
C HIS A 19 5.89 -0.87 -6.42
N ASN A 20 6.02 0.43 -6.68
CA ASN A 20 5.09 1.23 -7.48
C ASN A 20 3.60 0.96 -7.18
N VAL A 21 3.21 1.01 -5.91
CA VAL A 21 1.84 0.70 -5.47
C VAL A 21 0.95 1.93 -5.64
N SER A 22 -0.18 1.77 -6.35
CA SER A 22 -1.19 2.83 -6.55
C SER A 22 -2.58 2.32 -6.20
N PHE A 23 -3.33 3.10 -5.42
CA PHE A 23 -4.72 2.81 -5.08
C PHE A 23 -5.48 4.05 -4.62
N GLU A 24 -6.80 3.99 -4.64
CA GLU A 24 -7.70 5.06 -4.20
C GLU A 24 -8.71 4.49 -3.21
N VAL A 25 -9.11 5.29 -2.23
CA VAL A 25 -10.19 4.95 -1.29
C VAL A 25 -11.19 6.11 -1.26
N ASN A 26 -12.44 5.80 -1.59
CA ASN A 26 -13.52 6.74 -1.58
C ASN A 26 -14.08 6.95 -0.16
N GLU A 27 -14.82 8.03 0.01
CA GLU A 27 -15.46 8.32 1.29
C GLU A 27 -16.56 7.28 1.56
N GLY A 28 -16.55 6.69 2.76
CA GLY A 28 -17.46 5.62 3.15
C GLY A 28 -17.12 4.23 2.58
N GLU A 29 -16.05 4.09 1.80
CA GLU A 29 -15.63 2.80 1.24
C GLU A 29 -14.92 1.94 2.28
N ILE A 30 -15.33 0.67 2.41
CA ILE A 30 -14.69 -0.31 3.29
C ILE A 30 -13.71 -1.13 2.45
N VAL A 31 -12.42 -0.99 2.72
CA VAL A 31 -11.34 -1.67 2.00
C VAL A 31 -10.60 -2.62 2.94
N THR A 32 -10.13 -3.75 2.39
CA THR A 32 -9.28 -4.71 3.09
C THR A 32 -8.07 -5.04 2.24
N LEU A 33 -6.91 -5.17 2.89
CA LEU A 33 -5.66 -5.55 2.25
C LEU A 33 -5.28 -6.99 2.64
N ILE A 34 -5.22 -7.89 1.65
CA ILE A 34 -4.89 -9.31 1.82
C ILE A 34 -3.58 -9.67 1.15
N GLY A 35 -2.96 -10.75 1.59
CA GLY A 35 -1.69 -11.25 1.06
C GLY A 35 -0.88 -12.03 2.09
N ALA A 36 0.13 -12.76 1.64
CA ALA A 36 1.02 -13.55 2.50
C ALA A 36 1.84 -12.66 3.46
N ASN A 37 2.49 -13.29 4.46
CA ASN A 37 3.46 -12.59 5.30
C ASN A 37 4.62 -12.07 4.44
N GLY A 38 5.03 -10.82 4.67
CA GLY A 38 6.04 -10.15 3.85
C GLY A 38 5.53 -9.52 2.55
N ALA A 39 4.24 -9.62 2.22
CA ALA A 39 3.68 -9.02 1.00
C ALA A 39 3.53 -7.48 1.04
N GLY A 40 4.08 -6.80 2.05
CA GLY A 40 4.03 -5.33 2.16
C GLY A 40 2.78 -4.74 2.83
N LYS A 41 1.87 -5.57 3.36
CA LYS A 41 0.59 -5.07 3.94
C LYS A 41 0.76 -4.03 5.06
N THR A 42 1.60 -4.34 6.05
CA THR A 42 1.94 -3.41 7.16
C THR A 42 2.85 -2.27 6.70
N THR A 43 3.43 -2.36 5.51
CA THR A 43 4.18 -1.26 4.92
C THR A 43 3.23 -0.26 4.24
N VAL A 44 2.03 -0.69 3.84
CA VAL A 44 0.97 0.17 3.27
C VAL A 44 0.11 0.85 4.35
N LEU A 45 -0.15 0.18 5.49
CA LEU A 45 -0.98 0.67 6.62
C LEU A 45 -0.15 1.35 7.71
#